data_AF-A0A7C5PG47-F1
#
_entry.id   AF-A0A7C5PG47-F1
#
_cell.length_a   1.000
_cell.length_b   1.000
_cell.length_c   1.000
_cell.angle_alpha   90.00
_cell.angle_beta   90.00
_cell.angle_gamma   90.00
#
_symmetry.space_group_name_H-M   'P 1'
#
loop_
_entity.id
_entity.type
_entity.pdbx_description
1 polymer ?
#
loop_
_entity_poly.entity_id
_entity_poly.type
_entity_poly.pdbx_seq_one_letter_code
_entity_poly.pdbx_strand_id
1 'polypeptide(L)'
;MLTSFQNGDLSRIFVSCGEDRVDAWAPPILQELAFEAGVVLSKTPSDPSLLGEAKDLADRIASIWDRSEKNDAMRMALLTSLREETFGGTQGEEGGVYTLGVLRRLARLMELPRFSALELLPSEKIPKRIPRYEFKGDILSLAWSKGGGLSWEWKGLRSCNELFSLEVQGDRGGEEGFVPGLPERPRRFLAAHMQPFSVSRKKGRMSLGLRRELKLPQNPEEPKGRLQKVDWELRVRGDLEEGYLEALVSLQGLPSGQRVRLLVPVPFFPRPVRWEAQEGTREREGPCPRSGFKGGLSLSAKALSLSIEGPGWREMELFPHKNNHLLALTVYRAPFGWQAPDRIVRKLHVRLGGPENSG
;
A
#
# COMPACT_ATOMS: atom_id res chain seq x y z
N MET A 1 -4.57 -1.66 -29.60
CA MET A 1 -3.68 -0.47 -29.46
C MET A 1 -3.28 -0.41 -27.99
N LEU A 2 -2.20 -1.10 -27.63
CA LEU A 2 -1.66 -1.14 -26.27
C LEU A 2 -0.69 0.04 -26.15
N THR A 3 -1.01 1.00 -25.30
CA THR A 3 -0.10 2.09 -24.96
C THR A 3 1.04 1.53 -24.12
N SER A 4 2.25 1.79 -24.59
CA SER A 4 3.53 1.39 -24.03
C SER A 4 3.69 1.78 -22.57
N PHE A 5 4.22 0.87 -21.76
CA PHE A 5 4.94 1.25 -20.55
C PHE A 5 6.10 2.15 -20.98
N GLN A 6 6.03 3.45 -20.67
CA GLN A 6 7.16 4.34 -20.90
C GLN A 6 8.28 4.01 -19.90
N ASN A 7 9.46 3.71 -20.47
CA ASN A 7 10.76 3.35 -19.87
C ASN A 7 11.35 4.34 -18.81
N GLY A 8 10.54 5.18 -18.17
CA GLY A 8 10.99 6.28 -17.31
C GLY A 8 11.30 5.93 -15.85
N ASP A 9 10.82 4.80 -15.33
CA ASP A 9 10.92 4.50 -13.89
C ASP A 9 12.07 3.56 -13.51
N LEU A 10 12.54 2.72 -14.43
CA LEU A 10 13.73 1.89 -14.19
C LEU A 10 15.01 2.70 -14.37
N SER A 11 15.08 3.53 -15.42
CA SER A 11 16.22 4.43 -15.72
C SER A 11 16.57 5.38 -14.56
N ARG A 12 15.59 5.77 -13.72
CA ARG A 12 15.82 6.62 -12.54
C ARG A 12 16.46 5.90 -11.35
N ILE A 13 16.35 4.57 -11.27
CA ILE A 13 17.05 3.77 -10.25
C ILE A 13 18.55 3.69 -10.58
N PHE A 14 18.91 3.68 -11.87
CA PHE A 14 20.29 3.57 -12.34
C PHE A 14 21.12 4.84 -12.15
N VAL A 15 20.50 6.03 -12.24
CA VAL A 15 21.21 7.31 -12.09
C VAL A 15 21.71 7.55 -10.64
N SER A 16 21.15 6.87 -9.62
CA SER A 16 21.60 7.04 -8.23
C SER A 16 22.78 6.16 -7.82
N CYS A 17 23.10 5.12 -8.59
CA CYS A 17 24.13 4.14 -8.22
C CYS A 17 25.44 4.27 -9.00
N GLY A 18 25.49 5.07 -10.07
CA GLY A 18 26.65 5.22 -10.94
C GLY A 18 26.94 3.94 -11.73
N GLU A 19 26.61 3.93 -13.02
CA GLU A 19 26.78 2.78 -13.92
C GLU A 19 28.21 2.21 -13.89
N ASP A 20 29.22 3.06 -13.69
CA ASP A 20 30.64 2.69 -13.65
C ASP A 20 31.07 1.80 -12.46
N ARG A 21 30.21 1.58 -11.45
CA ARG A 21 30.56 0.81 -10.24
C ARG A 21 29.92 -0.57 -10.15
N VAL A 22 28.93 -0.88 -10.99
CA VAL A 22 28.20 -2.15 -10.94
C VAL A 22 28.99 -3.27 -11.64
N ASP A 23 29.69 -2.95 -12.72
CA ASP A 23 30.47 -3.92 -13.50
C ASP A 23 31.70 -4.48 -12.75
N ALA A 24 32.18 -3.78 -11.72
CA ALA A 24 33.36 -4.20 -10.97
C ALA A 24 33.08 -5.22 -9.86
N TRP A 25 31.81 -5.43 -9.46
CA TRP A 25 31.47 -6.02 -8.15
C TRP A 25 30.69 -7.34 -8.20
N ALA A 26 30.26 -7.80 -9.37
CA ALA A 26 29.70 -9.13 -9.51
C ALA A 26 30.83 -10.14 -9.79
N PRO A 27 31.07 -11.14 -8.92
CA PRO A 27 31.94 -12.27 -9.25
C PRO A 27 31.55 -12.84 -10.62
N PRO A 28 32.50 -13.13 -11.53
CA PRO A 28 32.20 -13.62 -12.88
C PRO A 28 31.22 -14.80 -12.91
N ILE A 29 31.30 -15.68 -11.91
CA ILE A 29 30.40 -16.85 -11.74
C ILE A 29 28.92 -16.46 -11.57
N LEU A 30 28.62 -15.30 -10.98
CA LEU A 30 27.25 -14.82 -10.81
C LEU A 30 26.69 -14.20 -12.09
N GLN A 31 27.53 -13.55 -12.89
CA GLN A 31 27.15 -13.06 -14.21
C GLN A 31 26.89 -14.23 -15.16
N GLU A 32 27.73 -15.27 -15.12
CA GLU A 32 27.55 -16.51 -15.88
C GLU A 32 26.25 -17.23 -15.51
N LEU A 33 25.95 -17.37 -14.21
CA LEU A 33 24.70 -18.01 -13.75
C LEU A 33 23.44 -17.20 -14.09
N ALA A 34 23.50 -15.87 -14.01
CA ALA A 34 22.39 -15.02 -14.40
C ALA A 34 22.16 -15.06 -15.93
N PHE A 35 23.23 -15.12 -16.71
CA PHE A 35 23.17 -15.30 -18.16
C PHE A 35 22.61 -16.67 -18.53
N GLU A 36 23.09 -17.75 -17.90
CA GLU A 36 22.57 -19.11 -18.07
C GLU A 36 21.07 -19.18 -17.71
N ALA A 37 20.64 -18.49 -16.65
CA ALA A 37 19.23 -18.37 -16.25
C ALA A 37 18.39 -17.66 -17.30
N GLY A 38 18.92 -16.56 -17.84
CA GLY A 38 18.32 -15.85 -18.95
C GLY A 38 18.10 -16.73 -20.20
N VAL A 39 19.11 -17.53 -20.55
CA VAL A 39 19.09 -18.39 -21.74
C VAL A 39 18.13 -19.59 -21.58
N VAL A 40 18.11 -20.24 -20.42
CA VAL A 40 17.19 -21.37 -20.17
C VAL A 40 15.75 -20.88 -20.09
N LEU A 41 15.50 -19.78 -19.37
CA LEU A 41 14.15 -19.24 -19.18
C LEU A 41 13.55 -18.65 -20.46
N SER A 42 14.37 -18.08 -21.35
CA SER A 42 13.90 -17.59 -22.65
C SER A 42 13.52 -18.70 -23.63
N LYS A 43 14.05 -19.92 -23.45
CA LYS A 43 13.75 -21.10 -24.27
C LYS A 43 12.69 -22.01 -23.68
N THR A 44 12.37 -21.88 -22.38
CA THR A 44 11.36 -22.71 -21.70
C THR A 44 9.95 -22.61 -22.31
N PRO A 45 9.49 -21.45 -22.83
CA PRO A 45 8.18 -21.38 -23.51
C PRO A 45 8.11 -22.18 -24.82
N SER A 46 9.23 -22.32 -25.51
CA SER A 46 9.35 -23.05 -26.78
C SER A 46 9.81 -24.51 -26.60
N ASP A 47 10.37 -24.84 -25.43
CA ASP A 47 10.74 -26.20 -25.05
C ASP A 47 10.42 -26.49 -23.57
N PRO A 48 9.23 -27.07 -23.28
CA PRO A 48 8.80 -27.43 -21.93
C PRO A 48 9.70 -28.45 -21.22
N SER A 49 10.59 -29.16 -21.93
CA SER A 49 11.53 -30.10 -21.29
C SER A 49 12.57 -29.39 -20.42
N LEU A 50 12.76 -28.07 -20.62
CA LEU A 50 13.68 -27.21 -19.86
C LEU A 50 13.11 -26.73 -18.51
N LEU A 51 11.86 -27.09 -18.17
CA LEU A 51 11.23 -26.73 -16.89
C LEU A 51 11.99 -27.23 -15.66
N GLY A 52 12.64 -28.40 -15.77
CA GLY A 52 13.50 -28.94 -14.71
C GLY A 52 14.74 -28.08 -14.51
N GLU A 53 15.41 -27.71 -15.59
CA GLU A 53 16.61 -26.86 -15.58
C GLU A 53 16.31 -25.45 -15.09
N ALA A 54 15.19 -24.85 -15.51
CA ALA A 54 14.71 -23.55 -15.03
C ALA A 54 14.44 -23.53 -13.51
N LYS A 55 13.87 -24.62 -12.99
CA LYS A 55 13.60 -24.78 -11.56
C LYS A 55 14.88 -24.97 -10.75
N ASP A 56 15.77 -25.85 -11.19
CA ASP A 56 17.06 -26.09 -10.53
C ASP A 56 17.91 -24.81 -10.50
N LEU A 57 17.83 -24.00 -11.54
CA LEU A 57 18.56 -22.74 -11.64
C LEU A 57 17.96 -21.65 -10.73
N ALA A 58 16.64 -21.58 -10.61
CA ALA A 58 15.98 -20.71 -9.63
C ALA A 58 16.33 -21.12 -8.19
N ASP A 59 16.40 -22.43 -7.91
CA ASP A 59 16.79 -22.97 -6.60
C ASP A 59 18.27 -22.70 -6.29
N ARG A 60 19.17 -22.73 -7.30
CA ARG A 60 20.58 -22.33 -7.16
C ARG A 60 20.73 -20.83 -6.87
N ILE A 61 19.97 -19.96 -7.56
CA ILE A 61 19.96 -18.51 -7.31
C ILE A 61 19.45 -18.21 -5.89
N ALA A 62 18.38 -18.89 -5.47
CA ALA A 62 17.85 -18.78 -4.11
C ALA A 62 18.87 -19.24 -3.05
N SER A 63 19.58 -20.36 -3.30
CA SER A 63 20.64 -20.86 -2.42
C SER A 63 21.83 -19.90 -2.31
N ILE A 64 22.22 -19.24 -3.41
CA ILE A 64 23.28 -18.23 -3.38
C ILE A 64 22.81 -16.96 -2.66
N TRP A 65 21.54 -16.58 -2.83
CA TRP A 65 20.92 -15.47 -2.10
C TRP A 65 20.88 -15.72 -0.58
N ASP A 66 20.45 -16.91 -0.14
CA ASP A 66 20.42 -17.27 1.29
C ASP A 66 21.83 -17.32 1.89
N ARG A 67 22.84 -17.74 1.12
CA ARG A 67 24.25 -17.71 1.57
C ARG A 67 24.86 -16.31 1.57
N SER A 68 24.18 -15.31 1.00
CA SER A 68 24.66 -13.94 0.85
C SER A 68 24.36 -13.02 2.05
N GLU A 69 23.95 -13.56 3.20
CA GLU A 69 23.35 -12.87 4.36
C GLU A 69 23.97 -11.54 4.83
N LYS A 70 25.15 -11.13 4.34
CA LYS A 70 25.81 -9.86 4.67
C LYS A 70 26.43 -9.09 3.49
N ASN A 71 26.07 -9.36 2.23
CA ASN A 71 26.65 -8.65 1.08
C ASN A 71 25.60 -7.96 0.20
N ASP A 72 25.23 -6.74 0.57
CA ASP A 72 24.26 -5.90 -0.15
C ASP A 72 24.68 -5.61 -1.61
N ALA A 73 25.98 -5.56 -1.89
CA ALA A 73 26.47 -5.41 -3.26
C ALA A 73 26.16 -6.62 -4.13
N MET A 74 26.31 -7.83 -3.58
CA MET A 74 26.00 -9.08 -4.28
C MET A 74 24.50 -9.21 -4.55
N ARG A 75 23.67 -8.75 -3.61
CA ARG A 75 22.21 -8.66 -3.74
C ARG A 75 21.78 -7.67 -4.84
N MET A 76 22.42 -6.50 -4.88
CA MET A 76 22.15 -5.50 -5.91
C MET A 76 22.61 -5.96 -7.30
N ALA A 77 23.76 -6.62 -7.40
CA ALA A 77 24.27 -7.20 -8.65
C ALA A 77 23.31 -8.26 -9.24
N LEU A 78 22.82 -9.18 -8.39
CA LEU A 78 21.80 -10.16 -8.76
C LEU A 78 20.53 -9.47 -9.27
N LEU A 79 20.03 -8.45 -8.57
CA LEU A 79 18.86 -7.70 -9.01
C LEU A 79 19.07 -6.97 -10.35
N THR A 80 20.24 -6.39 -10.57
CA THR A 80 20.57 -5.72 -11.84
C THR A 80 20.73 -6.66 -13.02
N SER A 81 21.02 -7.94 -12.76
CA SER A 81 21.12 -9.00 -13.78
C SER A 81 19.77 -9.67 -14.10
N LEU A 82 18.71 -9.39 -13.34
CA LEU A 82 17.36 -9.92 -13.60
C LEU A 82 16.53 -8.90 -14.40
N ARG A 83 17.04 -8.42 -15.56
CA ARG A 83 16.29 -7.52 -16.45
C ARG A 83 15.46 -8.31 -17.46
N GLU A 84 14.42 -7.69 -17.97
CA GLU A 84 13.58 -8.26 -19.05
C GLU A 84 14.42 -8.60 -20.30
N GLU A 85 15.47 -7.81 -20.59
CA GLU A 85 16.41 -8.12 -21.66
C GLU A 85 17.29 -9.34 -21.36
N THR A 86 17.56 -9.62 -20.09
CA THR A 86 18.35 -10.78 -19.65
C THR A 86 17.56 -12.07 -19.75
N PHE A 87 16.22 -12.03 -19.67
CA PHE A 87 15.32 -13.16 -19.93
C PHE A 87 14.97 -13.32 -21.42
N GLY A 88 15.86 -12.87 -22.32
CA GLY A 88 15.77 -13.11 -23.74
C GLY A 88 14.64 -12.37 -24.45
N GLY A 89 14.19 -11.21 -23.93
CA GLY A 89 13.34 -10.27 -24.65
C GLY A 89 12.16 -10.96 -25.34
N THR A 90 11.32 -11.65 -24.59
CA THR A 90 10.24 -12.44 -25.17
C THR A 90 9.19 -11.50 -25.77
N GLN A 91 9.15 -11.45 -27.10
CA GLN A 91 7.98 -10.99 -27.85
C GLN A 91 6.81 -11.94 -27.56
N GLY A 92 5.98 -11.61 -26.57
CA GLY A 92 4.75 -12.35 -26.27
C GLY A 92 4.24 -12.15 -24.84
N GLU A 93 2.91 -12.02 -24.69
CA GLU A 93 2.23 -11.77 -23.41
C GLU A 93 2.48 -12.87 -22.35
N GLU A 94 2.74 -14.11 -22.76
CA GLU A 94 2.94 -15.25 -21.86
C GLU A 94 4.34 -15.28 -21.19
N GLY A 95 5.39 -14.85 -21.90
CA GLY A 95 6.76 -14.77 -21.36
C GLY A 95 6.89 -13.70 -20.26
N GLY A 96 6.18 -12.58 -20.42
CA GLY A 96 6.09 -11.52 -19.42
C GLY A 96 5.41 -11.99 -18.12
N VAL A 97 4.38 -12.84 -18.20
CA VAL A 97 3.67 -13.36 -17.03
C VAL A 97 4.55 -14.31 -16.22
N TYR A 98 5.34 -15.15 -16.87
CA TYR A 98 6.24 -16.10 -16.19
C TYR A 98 7.42 -15.38 -15.54
N THR A 99 8.02 -14.41 -16.24
CA THR A 99 9.10 -13.55 -15.72
C THR A 99 8.62 -12.75 -14.51
N LEU A 100 7.42 -12.17 -14.56
CA LEU A 100 6.76 -11.54 -13.40
C LEU A 100 6.51 -12.53 -12.26
N GLY A 101 6.16 -13.79 -12.56
CA GLY A 101 5.97 -14.85 -11.56
C GLY A 101 7.26 -15.17 -10.80
N VAL A 102 8.36 -15.34 -11.52
CA VAL A 102 9.70 -15.61 -10.96
C VAL A 102 10.22 -14.39 -10.19
N LEU A 103 10.12 -13.18 -10.75
CA LEU A 103 10.49 -11.93 -10.05
C LEU A 103 9.66 -11.70 -8.79
N ARG A 104 8.36 -12.03 -8.79
CA ARG A 104 7.50 -11.95 -7.59
C ARG A 104 7.88 -12.99 -6.54
N ARG A 105 8.31 -14.18 -6.96
CA ARG A 105 8.74 -15.26 -6.06
C ARG A 105 10.12 -14.95 -5.46
N LEU A 106 11.06 -14.47 -6.27
CA LEU A 106 12.34 -13.95 -5.82
C LEU A 106 12.11 -12.75 -4.89
N ALA A 107 11.29 -11.76 -5.23
CA ALA A 107 11.01 -10.61 -4.35
C ALA A 107 10.34 -11.01 -3.02
N ARG A 108 9.68 -12.16 -2.95
CA ARG A 108 9.15 -12.75 -1.70
C ARG A 108 10.25 -13.43 -0.89
N LEU A 109 11.17 -14.15 -1.54
CA LEU A 109 12.30 -14.83 -0.90
C LEU A 109 13.37 -13.85 -0.42
N MET A 110 13.56 -12.75 -1.16
CA MET A 110 14.62 -11.78 -0.91
C MET A 110 14.35 -10.84 0.26
N GLU A 111 13.19 -10.96 0.94
CA GLU A 111 12.66 -9.97 1.90
C GLU A 111 12.91 -8.52 1.50
N LEU A 112 12.98 -8.23 0.19
CA LEU A 112 13.36 -6.90 -0.27
C LEU A 112 12.38 -5.95 0.39
N PRO A 113 12.85 -4.99 1.20
CA PRO A 113 11.97 -4.04 1.83
C PRO A 113 11.27 -3.36 0.67
N ARG A 114 10.00 -3.74 0.45
CA ARG A 114 9.23 -3.26 -0.70
C ARG A 114 9.29 -1.75 -0.62
N PHE A 115 10.10 -1.17 -1.50
CA PHE A 115 10.36 0.24 -1.57
C PHE A 115 9.03 0.93 -1.77
N SER A 116 8.62 1.63 -0.72
CA SER A 116 7.73 2.78 -0.73
C SER A 116 7.96 3.48 0.61
N ALA A 117 9.22 3.72 0.97
CA ALA A 117 9.51 4.71 1.98
C ALA A 117 9.04 6.04 1.40
N LEU A 118 7.88 6.50 1.87
CA LEU A 118 7.44 7.86 1.61
C LEU A 118 8.52 8.75 2.21
N GLU A 119 9.32 9.40 1.35
CA GLU A 119 10.35 10.34 1.77
C GLU A 119 9.66 11.43 2.59
N LEU A 120 9.88 11.38 3.90
CA LEU A 120 9.40 12.40 4.81
C LEU A 120 10.25 13.63 4.58
N LEU A 121 9.61 14.80 4.47
CA LEU A 121 10.33 16.07 4.53
C LEU A 121 11.21 16.08 5.80
N PRO A 122 12.36 16.78 5.79
CA PRO A 122 13.23 16.89 6.95
C PRO A 122 12.40 17.20 8.19
N SER A 123 12.45 16.31 9.18
CA SER A 123 11.58 16.42 10.35
C SER A 123 12.07 17.54 11.26
N GLU A 124 11.14 18.33 11.76
CA GLU A 124 11.44 19.26 12.84
C GLU A 124 11.57 18.49 14.16
N LYS A 125 12.31 19.06 15.12
CA LYS A 125 12.38 18.48 16.47
C LYS A 125 10.97 18.44 17.06
N ILE A 126 10.46 17.24 17.32
CA ILE A 126 9.14 17.04 17.92
C ILE A 126 9.18 17.44 19.38
N PRO A 127 8.41 18.46 19.80
CA PRO A 127 8.38 18.84 21.21
C PRO A 127 7.69 17.75 22.03
N LYS A 128 8.20 17.49 23.24
CA LYS A 128 7.72 16.41 24.12
C LYS A 128 6.23 16.51 24.49
N ARG A 129 5.63 17.70 24.40
CA ARG A 129 4.25 17.99 24.82
C ARG A 129 3.54 18.93 23.84
N ILE A 130 3.17 18.42 22.67
CA ILE A 130 2.20 19.10 21.80
C ILE A 130 0.83 18.38 21.90
N PRO A 131 -0.24 19.09 22.31
CA PRO A 131 -1.59 18.52 22.34
C PRO A 131 -2.22 18.47 20.94
N ARG A 132 -1.73 19.28 19.99
CA ARG A 132 -2.32 19.46 18.66
C ARG A 132 -1.31 19.97 17.61
N TYR A 133 -1.33 19.38 16.41
CA TYR A 133 -0.70 19.94 15.20
C TYR A 133 -1.76 20.45 14.26
N GLU A 134 -1.50 21.59 13.62
CA GLU A 134 -2.36 22.17 12.58
C GLU A 134 -1.54 22.51 11.35
N PHE A 135 -2.03 22.08 10.20
CA PHE A 135 -1.49 22.39 8.88
C PHE A 135 -2.61 23.05 8.09
N LYS A 136 -2.44 24.33 7.77
CA LYS A 136 -3.44 25.11 7.01
C LYS A 136 -2.89 25.38 5.62
N GLY A 137 -3.65 25.04 4.59
CA GLY A 137 -3.52 25.60 3.25
C GLY A 137 -4.80 26.37 2.89
N ASP A 138 -4.82 26.98 1.72
CA ASP A 138 -5.97 27.76 1.26
C ASP A 138 -7.17 26.88 0.93
N ILE A 139 -6.90 25.66 0.46
CA ILE A 139 -7.93 24.70 0.04
C ILE A 139 -8.21 23.65 1.12
N LEU A 140 -7.17 23.02 1.65
CA LEU A 140 -7.28 21.93 2.62
C LEU A 140 -6.56 22.31 3.93
N SER A 141 -7.20 22.01 5.04
CA SER A 141 -6.59 22.07 6.36
C SER A 141 -6.58 20.67 6.98
N LEU A 142 -5.47 20.31 7.62
CA LEU A 142 -5.31 19.07 8.38
C LEU A 142 -4.95 19.41 9.81
N ALA A 143 -5.54 18.71 10.78
CA ALA A 143 -5.15 18.82 12.17
C ALA A 143 -5.07 17.43 12.81
N TRP A 144 -4.11 17.26 13.71
CA TRP A 144 -4.05 16.12 14.59
C TRP A 144 -4.12 16.59 16.04
N SER A 145 -4.92 15.93 16.87
CA SER A 145 -4.91 16.17 18.32
C SER A 145 -5.15 14.89 19.11
N LYS A 146 -4.72 14.88 20.38
CA LYS A 146 -4.98 13.76 21.29
C LYS A 146 -6.47 13.53 21.59
N GLY A 147 -7.31 14.56 21.50
CA GLY A 147 -8.75 14.47 21.77
C GLY A 147 -9.60 14.17 20.54
N GLY A 148 -9.21 14.68 19.37
CA GLY A 148 -9.99 14.57 18.13
C GLY A 148 -9.43 13.63 17.07
N GLY A 149 -8.19 13.17 17.23
CA GLY A 149 -7.51 12.39 16.20
C GLY A 149 -7.07 13.23 15.02
N LEU A 150 -6.94 12.57 13.87
CA LEU A 150 -6.65 13.24 12.62
C LEU A 150 -7.97 13.71 12.01
N SER A 151 -8.04 15.00 11.72
CA SER A 151 -9.18 15.66 11.11
C SER A 151 -8.72 16.43 9.89
N TRP A 152 -9.61 16.54 8.91
CA TRP A 152 -9.41 17.38 7.74
C TRP A 152 -10.61 18.28 7.50
N GLU A 153 -10.36 19.43 6.90
CA GLU A 153 -11.35 20.43 6.57
C GLU A 153 -11.03 21.00 5.20
N TRP A 154 -12.02 20.98 4.32
CA TRP A 154 -11.92 21.59 2.99
C TRP A 154 -12.58 22.95 3.01
N LYS A 155 -12.03 23.92 2.27
CA LYS A 155 -12.58 25.27 2.17
C LYS A 155 -14.06 25.24 1.80
N GLY A 156 -14.91 25.78 2.68
CA GLY A 156 -16.35 25.84 2.47
C GLY A 156 -17.11 24.54 2.79
N LEU A 157 -16.44 23.50 3.29
CA LEU A 157 -17.06 22.30 3.82
C LEU A 157 -16.80 22.18 5.32
N ARG A 158 -17.59 21.34 5.99
CA ARG A 158 -17.39 21.03 7.40
C ARG A 158 -16.12 20.21 7.63
N SER A 159 -15.52 20.42 8.79
CA SER A 159 -14.47 19.56 9.31
C SER A 159 -14.97 18.14 9.56
N CYS A 160 -14.13 17.15 9.23
CA CYS A 160 -14.38 15.73 9.42
C CYS A 160 -13.25 15.10 10.24
N ASN A 161 -13.63 14.31 11.25
CA ASN A 161 -12.73 13.60 12.15
C ASN A 161 -12.63 12.11 11.78
N GLU A 162 -11.74 11.38 12.46
CA GLU A 162 -11.49 9.94 12.27
C GLU A 162 -10.72 9.61 10.97
N LEU A 163 -10.11 10.60 10.31
CA LEU A 163 -9.30 10.38 9.11
C LEU A 163 -8.17 9.39 9.39
N PHE A 164 -8.05 8.39 8.52
CA PHE A 164 -7.07 7.30 8.62
C PHE A 164 -7.09 6.56 9.95
N SER A 165 -8.24 6.51 10.63
CA SER A 165 -8.43 5.60 11.75
C SER A 165 -8.51 4.16 11.25
N LEU A 166 -8.08 3.21 12.08
CA LEU A 166 -8.22 1.79 11.76
C LEU A 166 -9.47 1.20 12.37
N GLU A 167 -10.04 0.26 11.64
CA GLU A 167 -11.12 -0.56 12.10
C GLU A 167 -10.75 -2.03 11.92
N VAL A 168 -10.84 -2.81 13.00
CA VAL A 168 -10.46 -4.23 13.03
C VAL A 168 -11.66 -5.06 13.43
N GLN A 169 -11.92 -6.13 12.69
CA GLN A 169 -13.03 -7.04 12.93
C GLN A 169 -12.54 -8.48 12.75
N GLY A 170 -13.05 -9.40 13.57
CA GLY A 170 -12.83 -10.83 13.32
C GLY A 170 -13.42 -11.23 11.97
N ASP A 171 -12.78 -12.14 11.26
CA ASP A 171 -13.24 -12.71 10.00
C ASP A 171 -13.31 -14.24 10.12
N ARG A 172 -14.54 -14.73 10.29
CA ARG A 172 -14.87 -16.16 10.31
C ARG A 172 -15.19 -16.72 8.93
N GLY A 173 -15.13 -15.86 7.92
CA GLY A 173 -15.37 -16.27 6.55
C GLY A 173 -14.28 -17.20 6.05
N GLY A 174 -14.31 -17.42 4.75
CA GLY A 174 -13.24 -18.10 4.00
C GLY A 174 -12.93 -17.33 2.73
N GLU A 175 -12.50 -18.06 1.70
CA GLU A 175 -12.32 -17.51 0.35
C GLU A 175 -13.59 -16.86 -0.17
N GLU A 176 -14.73 -17.51 0.07
CA GLU A 176 -16.08 -17.11 -0.37
C GLU A 176 -16.50 -15.70 0.05
N GLY A 177 -15.90 -15.17 1.12
CA GLY A 177 -16.13 -13.78 1.52
C GLY A 177 -16.10 -13.58 3.02
N PHE A 178 -16.10 -12.30 3.40
CA PHE A 178 -16.02 -11.89 4.79
C PHE A 178 -17.31 -12.22 5.55
N VAL A 179 -17.16 -12.85 6.71
CA VAL A 179 -18.23 -13.08 7.68
C VAL A 179 -17.76 -12.54 9.03
N PRO A 180 -18.50 -11.60 9.65
CA PRO A 180 -18.13 -11.05 10.95
C PRO A 180 -17.88 -12.13 11.99
N GLY A 181 -16.69 -12.11 12.60
CA GLY A 181 -16.38 -12.87 13.81
C GLY A 181 -16.89 -12.18 15.07
N LEU A 182 -16.77 -12.84 16.23
CA LEU A 182 -17.11 -12.23 17.51
C LEU A 182 -15.99 -11.29 18.00
N PRO A 183 -16.30 -10.13 18.62
CA PRO A 183 -17.62 -9.49 18.60
C PRO A 183 -17.97 -9.02 17.19
N GLU A 184 -19.24 -9.14 16.82
CA GLU A 184 -19.72 -8.75 15.48
C GLU A 184 -19.45 -7.28 15.18
N ARG A 185 -19.42 -6.43 16.20
CA ARG A 185 -19.09 -5.02 16.04
C ARG A 185 -17.57 -4.84 15.92
N PRO A 186 -17.09 -4.13 14.88
CA PRO A 186 -15.67 -3.88 14.74
C PRO A 186 -15.11 -2.98 15.85
N ARG A 187 -13.84 -3.20 16.18
CA ARG A 187 -13.06 -2.36 17.11
C ARG A 187 -12.39 -1.23 16.33
N ARG A 188 -12.59 0.01 16.78
CA ARG A 188 -11.98 1.20 16.17
C ARG A 188 -10.76 1.66 16.95
N PHE A 189 -9.70 1.97 16.22
CA PHE A 189 -8.45 2.54 16.73
C PHE A 189 -8.26 3.90 16.08
N LEU A 190 -8.62 4.94 16.85
CA LEU A 190 -8.52 6.31 16.40
C LEU A 190 -7.07 6.79 16.34
N ALA A 191 -6.77 7.62 15.34
CA ALA A 191 -5.47 8.30 15.21
C ALA A 191 -5.14 9.20 16.43
N ALA A 192 -6.14 9.57 17.24
CA ALA A 192 -6.01 10.35 18.47
C ALA A 192 -5.03 9.75 19.49
N HIS A 193 -4.97 8.42 19.52
CA HIS A 193 -4.15 7.69 20.49
C HIS A 193 -2.78 7.30 19.92
N MET A 194 -2.44 7.76 18.71
CA MET A 194 -1.12 7.57 18.14
C MET A 194 -0.14 8.62 18.65
N GLN A 195 1.15 8.29 18.65
CA GLN A 195 2.21 9.22 18.98
C GLN A 195 2.83 9.79 17.71
N PRO A 196 2.94 11.12 17.60
CA PRO A 196 3.68 11.76 16.51
C PRO A 196 5.17 11.42 16.61
N PHE A 197 5.78 11.04 15.49
CA PHE A 197 7.22 10.76 15.39
C PHE A 197 7.90 11.47 14.22
N SER A 198 7.14 12.06 13.30
CA SER A 198 7.65 13.01 12.30
C SER A 198 6.64 14.13 12.07
N VAL A 199 7.11 15.37 11.96
CA VAL A 199 6.29 16.53 11.58
C VAL A 199 7.15 17.45 10.72
N SER A 200 6.60 17.92 9.62
CA SER A 200 7.24 18.92 8.77
C SER A 200 6.20 19.73 8.01
N ARG A 201 6.46 21.01 7.79
CA ARG A 201 5.63 21.91 6.97
C ARG A 201 6.54 22.81 6.15
N LYS A 202 6.30 22.89 4.85
CA LYS A 202 7.04 23.76 3.93
C LYS A 202 6.13 24.24 2.80
N LYS A 203 5.85 25.54 2.75
CA LYS A 203 5.14 26.23 1.64
C LYS A 203 3.94 25.43 1.10
N GLY A 204 2.83 25.37 1.85
CA GLY A 204 1.62 24.62 1.44
C GLY A 204 1.74 23.09 1.55
N ARG A 205 2.95 22.53 1.62
CA ARG A 205 3.19 21.09 1.79
C ARG A 205 3.37 20.72 3.26
N MET A 206 2.93 19.51 3.58
CA MET A 206 3.01 18.98 4.93
C MET A 206 3.41 17.51 4.94
N SER A 207 3.99 17.09 6.07
CA SER A 207 4.21 15.69 6.39
C SER A 207 4.00 15.43 7.88
N LEU A 208 3.30 14.34 8.20
CA LEU A 208 3.00 13.90 9.56
C LEU A 208 3.18 12.38 9.66
N GLY A 209 4.06 11.93 10.54
CA GLY A 209 4.24 10.54 10.93
C GLY A 209 3.64 10.28 12.29
N LEU A 210 2.75 9.29 12.40
CA LEU A 210 2.10 8.82 13.62
C LEU A 210 2.39 7.33 13.81
N ARG A 211 2.63 6.89 15.05
CA ARG A 211 2.84 5.47 15.38
C ARG A 211 2.11 5.04 16.65
N ARG A 212 1.70 3.78 16.73
CA ARG A 212 1.05 3.19 17.90
C ARG A 212 1.21 1.68 17.92
N GLU A 213 1.46 1.12 19.10
CA GLU A 213 1.28 -0.33 19.34
C GLU A 213 -0.19 -0.61 19.68
N LEU A 214 -0.82 -1.51 18.93
CA LEU A 214 -2.16 -2.01 19.17
C LEU A 214 -2.08 -3.36 19.88
N LYS A 215 -3.09 -3.67 20.70
CA LYS A 215 -3.28 -4.99 21.30
C LYS A 215 -4.51 -5.64 20.69
N LEU A 216 -4.28 -6.59 19.78
CA LEU A 216 -5.32 -7.34 19.07
C LEU A 216 -5.36 -8.77 19.61
N PRO A 217 -6.54 -9.42 19.66
CA PRO A 217 -6.61 -10.81 20.10
C PRO A 217 -5.91 -11.72 19.08
N GLN A 218 -5.12 -12.68 19.57
CA GLN A 218 -4.47 -13.71 18.73
C GLN A 218 -5.51 -14.59 18.07
N ASN A 219 -6.49 -15.04 18.85
CA ASN A 219 -7.68 -15.69 18.36
C ASN A 219 -8.83 -14.67 18.32
N PRO A 220 -9.33 -14.25 17.14
CA PRO A 220 -10.43 -13.30 17.04
C PRO A 220 -11.69 -13.76 17.79
N GLU A 221 -11.92 -15.08 17.93
CA GLU A 221 -13.08 -15.62 18.65
C GLU A 221 -13.00 -15.48 20.17
N GLU A 222 -11.81 -15.21 20.70
CA GLU A 222 -11.53 -15.00 22.11
C GLU A 222 -11.05 -13.56 22.33
N PRO A 223 -11.93 -12.55 22.25
CA PRO A 223 -11.54 -11.14 22.33
C PRO A 223 -10.91 -10.74 23.67
N LYS A 224 -11.09 -11.55 24.72
CA LYS A 224 -10.46 -11.40 26.05
C LYS A 224 -9.29 -12.37 26.29
N GLY A 225 -8.93 -13.17 25.29
CA GLY A 225 -7.85 -14.16 25.38
C GLY A 225 -6.47 -13.53 25.23
N ARG A 226 -5.52 -14.31 24.70
CA ARG A 226 -4.15 -13.85 24.47
C ARG A 226 -4.13 -12.72 23.44
N LEU A 227 -3.32 -11.70 23.72
CA LEU A 227 -3.20 -10.51 22.88
C LEU A 227 -1.85 -10.51 22.16
N GLN A 228 -1.87 -10.15 20.89
CA GLN A 228 -0.72 -9.86 20.05
C GLN A 228 -0.54 -8.36 19.92
N LYS A 229 0.74 -7.95 19.98
CA LYS A 229 1.14 -6.58 19.72
C LYS A 229 1.23 -6.37 18.22
N VAL A 230 0.58 -5.32 17.73
CA VAL A 230 0.60 -4.93 16.32
C VAL A 230 1.12 -3.52 16.22
N ASP A 231 2.24 -3.34 15.53
CA ASP A 231 2.78 -2.01 15.30
C ASP A 231 2.05 -1.36 14.14
N TRP A 232 1.40 -0.24 14.42
CA TRP A 232 0.72 0.58 13.43
C TRP A 232 1.48 1.88 13.23
N GLU A 233 1.94 2.09 12.00
CA GLU A 233 2.54 3.33 11.55
C GLU A 233 1.70 3.95 10.43
N LEU A 234 1.46 5.25 10.52
CA LEU A 234 0.77 6.06 9.53
C LEU A 234 1.67 7.24 9.16
N ARG A 235 2.06 7.35 7.89
CA ARG A 235 2.71 8.54 7.34
C ARG A 235 1.75 9.23 6.41
N VAL A 236 1.52 10.51 6.62
CA VAL A 236 0.71 11.36 5.74
C VAL A 236 1.62 12.43 5.15
N ARG A 237 1.51 12.66 3.85
CA ARG A 237 1.99 13.87 3.19
C ARG A 237 0.83 14.54 2.48
N GLY A 238 0.93 15.84 2.29
CA GLY A 238 -0.10 16.58 1.58
C GLY A 238 0.46 17.78 0.86
N ASP A 239 -0.20 18.12 -0.23
CA ASP A 239 -0.16 19.44 -0.83
C ASP A 239 -1.52 20.10 -0.56
N LEU A 240 -1.53 20.99 0.43
CA LEU A 240 -2.76 21.56 0.99
C LEU A 240 -3.38 22.61 0.08
N GLU A 241 -2.59 23.17 -0.83
CA GLU A 241 -3.06 24.11 -1.85
C GLU A 241 -3.72 23.37 -3.02
N GLU A 242 -3.29 22.14 -3.30
CA GLU A 242 -3.86 21.29 -4.36
C GLU A 242 -4.96 20.35 -3.87
N GLY A 243 -5.23 20.36 -2.56
CA GLY A 243 -6.25 19.51 -1.98
C GLY A 243 -5.92 18.02 -2.00
N TYR A 244 -4.63 17.69 -1.94
CA TYR A 244 -4.11 16.35 -2.12
C TYR A 244 -3.47 15.82 -0.83
N LEU A 245 -3.80 14.58 -0.47
CA LEU A 245 -3.15 13.81 0.58
C LEU A 245 -2.65 12.47 0.03
N GLU A 246 -1.49 12.05 0.50
CA GLU A 246 -1.02 10.69 0.37
C GLU A 246 -0.77 10.11 1.77
N ALA A 247 -1.31 8.92 2.01
CA ALA A 247 -1.13 8.15 3.23
C ALA A 247 -0.40 6.83 2.94
N LEU A 248 0.57 6.52 3.77
CA LEU A 248 1.22 5.22 3.84
C LEU A 248 0.88 4.58 5.19
N VAL A 249 0.17 3.46 5.15
CA VAL A 249 -0.18 2.67 6.33
C VAL A 249 0.73 1.45 6.38
N SER A 250 1.43 1.26 7.48
CA SER A 250 2.23 0.07 7.77
C SER A 250 1.68 -0.61 9.02
N LEU A 251 1.47 -1.93 8.91
CA LEU A 251 1.05 -2.81 10.00
C LEU A 251 2.05 -3.96 10.10
N GLN A 252 2.54 -4.25 11.31
CA GLN A 252 3.47 -5.36 11.54
C GLN A 252 2.97 -6.24 12.69
N GLY A 253 3.13 -7.55 12.52
CA GLY A 253 2.70 -8.55 13.50
C GLY A 253 1.18 -8.69 13.58
N LEU A 254 0.46 -8.65 12.45
CA LEU A 254 -0.98 -8.86 12.44
C LEU A 254 -1.33 -10.32 12.77
N PRO A 255 -2.31 -10.58 13.64
CA PRO A 255 -2.85 -11.93 13.83
C PRO A 255 -3.74 -12.35 12.65
N SER A 256 -3.88 -13.67 12.47
CA SER A 256 -4.81 -14.29 11.52
C SER A 256 -6.28 -14.06 11.91
N GLY A 257 -7.20 -14.35 10.99
CA GLY A 257 -8.65 -14.30 11.28
C GLY A 257 -9.21 -12.89 11.47
N GLN A 258 -8.59 -11.88 10.85
CA GLN A 258 -8.99 -10.49 10.98
C GLN A 258 -9.11 -9.80 9.63
N ARG A 259 -10.08 -8.88 9.58
CA ARG A 259 -10.22 -7.86 8.55
C ARG A 259 -9.83 -6.51 9.14
N VAL A 260 -8.91 -5.82 8.48
CA VAL A 260 -8.43 -4.49 8.86
C VAL A 260 -8.79 -3.48 7.78
N ARG A 261 -9.47 -2.40 8.18
CA ARG A 261 -9.93 -1.34 7.30
C ARG A 261 -9.36 0.01 7.72
N LEU A 262 -9.06 0.84 6.74
CA LEU A 262 -8.71 2.24 6.92
C LEU A 262 -9.94 3.10 6.67
N LEU A 263 -10.21 4.04 7.57
CA LEU A 263 -11.40 4.89 7.52
C LEU A 263 -11.05 6.25 6.91
N VAL A 264 -11.87 6.71 5.97
CA VAL A 264 -11.79 8.02 5.31
C VAL A 264 -13.16 8.70 5.41
N PRO A 265 -13.33 9.71 6.27
CA PRO A 265 -14.61 10.40 6.42
C PRO A 265 -14.86 11.34 5.23
N VAL A 266 -16.01 11.19 4.57
CA VAL A 266 -16.40 11.95 3.38
C VAL A 266 -17.14 13.23 3.80
N PRO A 267 -16.65 14.43 3.46
CA PRO A 267 -17.19 15.69 4.00
C PRO A 267 -18.56 16.07 3.44
N PHE A 268 -18.99 15.45 2.35
CA PHE A 268 -20.27 15.65 1.67
C PHE A 268 -21.09 14.35 1.59
N PHE A 269 -22.33 14.47 1.11
CA PHE A 269 -23.22 13.34 0.84
C PHE A 269 -23.04 12.89 -0.61
N PRO A 270 -22.34 11.79 -0.89
CA PRO A 270 -22.01 11.40 -2.26
C PRO A 270 -23.24 10.92 -3.03
N ARG A 271 -23.41 11.47 -4.24
CA ARG A 271 -24.40 11.16 -5.27
C ARG A 271 -23.81 11.54 -6.65
N PRO A 272 -23.26 10.60 -7.44
CA PRO A 272 -23.09 9.16 -7.20
C PRO A 272 -21.76 8.71 -6.52
N VAL A 273 -21.69 7.43 -6.18
CA VAL A 273 -20.46 6.67 -5.89
C VAL A 273 -20.05 5.93 -7.16
N ARG A 274 -18.86 6.22 -7.71
CA ARG A 274 -18.33 5.60 -8.93
C ARG A 274 -17.04 4.85 -8.65
N TRP A 275 -16.87 3.64 -9.15
CA TRP A 275 -15.63 2.89 -8.97
C TRP A 275 -15.37 1.96 -10.15
N GLU A 276 -14.09 1.67 -10.38
CA GLU A 276 -13.69 0.69 -11.38
C GLU A 276 -13.78 -0.72 -10.81
N ALA A 277 -14.62 -1.57 -11.41
CA ALA A 277 -14.71 -3.01 -11.10
C ALA A 277 -14.04 -3.83 -12.21
N GLN A 278 -13.97 -5.16 -12.06
CA GLN A 278 -13.40 -6.04 -13.09
C GLN A 278 -14.15 -5.95 -14.43
N GLU A 279 -15.46 -5.70 -14.37
CA GLU A 279 -16.37 -5.64 -15.52
C GLU A 279 -16.57 -4.20 -16.03
N GLY A 280 -15.74 -3.26 -15.58
CA GLY A 280 -15.81 -1.83 -15.93
C GLY A 280 -16.31 -0.93 -14.81
N THR A 281 -16.56 0.33 -15.14
CA THR A 281 -17.02 1.36 -14.21
C THR A 281 -18.42 1.02 -13.67
N ARG A 282 -18.55 1.00 -12.35
CA ARG A 282 -19.81 0.82 -11.62
C ARG A 282 -20.23 2.14 -10.98
N GLU A 283 -21.54 2.38 -10.93
CA GLU A 283 -22.13 3.55 -10.31
C GLU A 283 -23.26 3.15 -9.36
N ARG A 284 -23.33 3.80 -8.19
CA ARG A 284 -24.40 3.60 -7.21
C ARG A 284 -24.72 4.89 -6.46
N GLU A 285 -26.00 5.12 -6.20
CA GLU A 285 -26.41 6.22 -5.33
C GLU A 285 -26.41 5.82 -3.85
N GLY A 286 -25.95 6.74 -2.99
CA GLY A 286 -26.02 6.59 -1.54
C GLY A 286 -25.02 5.58 -0.95
N PRO A 287 -25.35 4.93 0.17
CA PRO A 287 -24.48 3.94 0.80
C PRO A 287 -24.09 2.82 -0.16
N CYS A 288 -22.81 2.44 -0.11
CA CYS A 288 -22.26 1.36 -0.91
C CYS A 288 -21.90 0.20 0.03
N PRO A 289 -22.59 -0.95 -0.04
CA PRO A 289 -22.20 -2.13 0.71
C PRO A 289 -20.83 -2.63 0.24
N ARG A 290 -20.27 -3.60 0.96
CA ARG A 290 -18.99 -4.23 0.64
C ARG A 290 -18.89 -4.57 -0.85
N SER A 291 -18.00 -3.87 -1.55
CA SER A 291 -17.84 -3.99 -3.01
C SER A 291 -16.37 -4.10 -3.39
N GLY A 292 -16.09 -4.96 -4.36
CA GLY A 292 -14.76 -5.08 -4.96
C GLY A 292 -14.47 -3.89 -5.88
N PHE A 293 -13.24 -3.37 -5.86
CA PHE A 293 -12.80 -2.35 -6.83
C PHE A 293 -11.33 -2.55 -7.24
N LYS A 294 -10.94 -2.01 -8.40
CA LYS A 294 -9.59 -2.10 -8.98
C LYS A 294 -9.13 -0.72 -9.41
N GLY A 295 -8.03 -0.24 -8.83
CA GLY A 295 -7.42 1.04 -9.21
C GLY A 295 -7.96 2.21 -8.39
N GLY A 296 -9.09 2.77 -8.82
CA GLY A 296 -9.63 4.02 -8.28
C GLY A 296 -11.10 3.96 -7.88
N LEU A 297 -11.45 4.81 -6.90
CA LEU A 297 -12.80 5.10 -6.43
C LEU A 297 -13.00 6.61 -6.51
N SER A 298 -14.14 7.06 -7.02
CA SER A 298 -14.55 8.45 -7.06
C SER A 298 -15.91 8.63 -6.43
N LEU A 299 -16.00 9.49 -5.41
CA LEU A 299 -17.26 9.89 -4.81
C LEU A 299 -17.55 11.31 -5.26
N SER A 300 -18.70 11.58 -5.87
CA SER A 300 -19.05 12.93 -6.33
C SER A 300 -20.33 13.43 -5.68
N ALA A 301 -20.45 14.75 -5.54
CA ALA A 301 -21.69 15.41 -5.11
C ALA A 301 -21.72 16.84 -5.67
N LYS A 302 -22.69 17.14 -6.55
CA LYS A 302 -22.76 18.43 -7.25
C LYS A 302 -21.42 18.73 -7.94
N ALA A 303 -20.73 19.79 -7.51
CA ALA A 303 -19.45 20.25 -8.04
C ALA A 303 -18.22 19.75 -7.23
N LEU A 304 -18.41 18.78 -6.33
CA LEU A 304 -17.35 18.21 -5.50
C LEU A 304 -17.05 16.79 -5.96
N SER A 305 -15.78 16.42 -5.93
CA SER A 305 -15.33 15.05 -6.12
C SER A 305 -14.30 14.68 -5.04
N LEU A 306 -14.31 13.43 -4.60
CA LEU A 306 -13.29 12.82 -3.77
C LEU A 306 -12.80 11.59 -4.52
N SER A 307 -11.60 11.67 -5.09
CA SER A 307 -10.95 10.52 -5.69
C SER A 307 -9.99 9.86 -4.71
N ILE A 308 -10.00 8.55 -4.75
CA ILE A 308 -9.22 7.69 -3.89
C ILE A 308 -8.58 6.62 -4.76
N GLU A 309 -7.26 6.58 -4.73
CA GLU A 309 -6.47 5.71 -5.59
C GLU A 309 -5.36 5.06 -4.79
N GLY A 310 -4.95 3.87 -5.22
CA GLY A 310 -3.77 3.24 -4.65
C GLY A 310 -3.64 1.77 -5.03
N PRO A 311 -2.41 1.26 -5.12
CA PRO A 311 -2.21 -0.14 -5.44
C PRO A 311 -2.67 -1.05 -4.30
N GLY A 312 -3.42 -2.09 -4.66
CA GLY A 312 -3.74 -3.19 -3.72
C GLY A 312 -4.93 -2.95 -2.80
N TRP A 313 -5.67 -1.86 -2.97
CA TRP A 313 -7.01 -1.73 -2.40
C TRP A 313 -8.00 -2.50 -3.27
N ARG A 314 -8.76 -3.38 -2.64
CA ARG A 314 -9.63 -4.32 -3.37
C ARG A 314 -11.05 -4.34 -2.89
N GLU A 315 -11.31 -3.88 -1.67
CA GLU A 315 -12.64 -3.88 -1.07
C GLU A 315 -12.87 -2.52 -0.41
N MET A 316 -14.06 -1.98 -0.66
CA MET A 316 -14.56 -0.76 -0.03
C MET A 316 -15.96 -0.98 0.54
N GLU A 317 -16.32 -0.13 1.49
CA GLU A 317 -17.68 0.02 1.98
C GLU A 317 -17.91 1.48 2.34
N LEU A 318 -19.03 2.05 1.92
CA LEU A 318 -19.43 3.41 2.25
C LEU A 318 -20.73 3.37 3.04
N PHE A 319 -20.70 3.86 4.27
CA PHE A 319 -21.88 3.86 5.13
C PHE A 319 -22.10 5.22 5.81
N PRO A 320 -23.34 5.55 6.19
CA PRO A 320 -23.64 6.75 6.97
C PRO A 320 -22.96 6.70 8.34
N HIS A 321 -22.45 7.85 8.81
CA HIS A 321 -21.83 7.98 10.13
C HIS A 321 -22.13 9.34 10.77
N LYS A 322 -22.95 9.36 11.82
CA LYS A 322 -23.40 10.61 12.48
C LYS A 322 -23.91 11.59 11.42
N ASN A 323 -23.15 12.66 11.16
CA ASN A 323 -23.51 13.70 10.20
C ASN A 323 -22.84 13.49 8.83
N ASN A 324 -21.83 12.64 8.69
CA ASN A 324 -21.07 12.41 7.45
C ASN A 324 -21.22 10.98 6.90
N HIS A 325 -20.51 10.67 5.81
CA HIS A 325 -20.33 9.30 5.36
C HIS A 325 -18.92 8.86 5.74
N LEU A 326 -18.75 7.58 6.02
CA LEU A 326 -17.46 6.98 6.30
C LEU A 326 -17.17 5.94 5.23
N LEU A 327 -16.09 6.16 4.49
CA LEU A 327 -15.56 5.18 3.58
C LEU A 327 -14.57 4.31 4.33
N ALA A 328 -14.81 3.01 4.34
CA ALA A 328 -13.91 2.00 4.87
C ALA A 328 -13.24 1.25 3.72
N LEU A 329 -11.91 1.31 3.67
CA LEU A 329 -11.10 0.65 2.66
C LEU A 329 -10.36 -0.53 3.31
N THR A 330 -10.51 -1.73 2.77
CA THR A 330 -9.85 -2.90 3.35
C THR A 330 -8.36 -2.88 3.03
N VAL A 331 -7.55 -2.66 4.06
CA VAL A 331 -6.08 -2.70 4.02
C VAL A 331 -5.63 -4.15 3.85
N TYR A 332 -6.31 -5.03 4.59
CA TYR A 332 -5.96 -6.42 4.75
C TYR A 332 -7.15 -7.27 5.21
N ARG A 333 -7.14 -8.52 4.78
CA ARG A 333 -8.07 -9.55 5.20
C ARG A 333 -7.32 -10.89 5.22
N ALA A 334 -7.29 -11.54 6.38
CA ALA A 334 -7.06 -12.98 6.46
C ALA A 334 -8.20 -13.62 7.23
N PRO A 335 -8.95 -14.50 6.61
CA PRO A 335 -9.92 -15.34 7.31
C PRO A 335 -9.28 -16.22 8.38
N PHE A 336 -10.12 -16.83 9.23
CA PHE A 336 -9.64 -17.77 10.23
C PHE A 336 -8.92 -18.96 9.58
N GLY A 337 -7.82 -19.42 10.19
CA GLY A 337 -6.97 -20.49 9.65
C GLY A 337 -5.99 -20.04 8.55
N TRP A 338 -6.04 -18.79 8.09
CA TRP A 338 -5.10 -18.27 7.11
C TRP A 338 -3.89 -17.63 7.78
N GLN A 339 -2.70 -17.85 7.22
CA GLN A 339 -1.50 -17.20 7.74
C GLN A 339 -1.54 -15.69 7.45
N ALA A 340 -1.28 -14.90 8.49
CA ALA A 340 -1.12 -13.48 8.33
C ALA A 340 0.31 -13.12 7.87
N PRO A 341 0.47 -12.15 6.95
CA PRO A 341 1.79 -11.68 6.59
C PRO A 341 2.39 -10.92 7.77
N ASP A 342 3.70 -11.07 7.98
CA ASP A 342 4.40 -10.40 9.08
C ASP A 342 4.31 -8.87 8.97
N ARG A 343 4.23 -8.36 7.74
CA ARG A 343 4.11 -6.93 7.48
C ARG A 343 3.22 -6.62 6.29
N ILE A 344 2.42 -5.56 6.45
CA ILE A 344 1.57 -4.99 5.40
C ILE A 344 1.88 -3.52 5.27
N VAL A 345 2.16 -3.10 4.03
CA VAL A 345 2.27 -1.69 3.67
C VAL A 345 1.26 -1.40 2.57
N ARG A 346 0.47 -0.33 2.75
CA ARG A 346 -0.49 0.16 1.76
C ARG A 346 -0.37 1.66 1.60
N LYS A 347 -0.39 2.08 0.35
CA LYS A 347 -0.32 3.47 -0.06
C LYS A 347 -1.68 3.90 -0.59
N LEU A 348 -2.14 5.07 -0.16
CA LEU A 348 -3.41 5.65 -0.55
C LEU A 348 -3.20 7.09 -0.98
N HIS A 349 -3.77 7.45 -2.12
CA HIS A 349 -3.89 8.81 -2.61
C HIS A 349 -5.31 9.25 -2.43
N VAL A 350 -5.49 10.46 -1.91
CA VAL A 350 -6.78 11.04 -1.62
C VAL A 350 -6.75 12.46 -2.17
N ARG A 351 -7.58 12.72 -3.17
CA ARG A 351 -7.69 14.04 -3.79
C ARG A 351 -9.12 14.51 -3.71
N LEU A 352 -9.31 15.73 -3.23
CA LEU A 352 -10.60 16.41 -3.30
C LEU A 352 -10.54 17.39 -4.48
N GLY A 353 -11.55 17.32 -5.35
CA GLY A 353 -11.75 18.23 -6.46
C GLY A 353 -12.92 19.17 -6.18
N GLY A 354 -12.76 20.44 -6.55
CA GLY A 354 -13.81 21.45 -6.52
C GLY A 354 -14.38 21.77 -7.91
N PRO A 355 -15.29 22.76 -7.99
CA PRO A 355 -16.00 23.15 -9.23
C PRO A 355 -15.08 23.54 -10.39
N GLU A 356 -13.84 23.91 -10.11
CA GLU A 356 -12.88 24.44 -11.10
C GLU A 356 -12.02 23.35 -11.76
N ASN A 357 -12.10 22.09 -11.28
CA ASN A 357 -11.24 20.98 -11.75
C ASN A 357 -11.98 19.93 -12.61
N SER A 358 -13.19 20.24 -13.10
CA SER A 358 -13.96 19.39 -14.02
C SER A 358 -13.87 19.88 -15.46
N GLY A 359 -12.65 20.11 -15.94
CA GLY A 359 -12.31 20.42 -17.34
C GLY A 359 -11.88 19.17 -18.09
#